data_AF-A0A919TZP3-F1
#
_entry.id   AF-A0A919TZP3-F1
#
_cell.length_a   1.000
_cell.length_b   1.000
_cell.length_c   1.000
_cell.angle_alpha   90.00
_cell.angle_beta   90.00
_cell.angle_gamma   90.00
#
_symmetry.space_group_name_H-M   'P 1'
#
loop_
_entity.id
_entity.type
_entity.pdbx_description
1 polymer ?
#
loop_
_entity_poly.entity_id
_entity_poly.type
_entity_poly.pdbx_seq_one_letter_code
_entity_poly.pdbx_strand_id
1 'polypeptide(L)'
;MWARDTVGGRPPRTPTRPEEAESPAAPRSLLALQATAGNKATVSWVQGTRAFPAVQRDELEHPEDAGEPSEAEELQDRPRPRTREQAREMVDAHVVPRSCFIELENSRAGWRAIPGTGCAHWVAHQRGGPTGTSRVCELGFKYRVTELLASLTQRSADLQGARVGDVWSANGSSHVGIVRAVNLEDGGTRVVSVSVENDSSASGGVVTQTKTDGSIYGG
;
A
#
# COMPACT_ATOMS: atom_id res chain seq x y z
N MET A 1 17.77 -20.27 70.96
CA MET A 1 16.69 -19.45 70.39
C MET A 1 17.28 -18.14 69.88
N TRP A 2 17.29 -17.98 68.55
CA TRP A 2 17.34 -16.75 67.76
C TRP A 2 18.65 -15.95 67.75
N ALA A 3 19.53 -16.30 66.81
CA ALA A 3 20.55 -15.41 66.26
C ALA A 3 19.90 -14.52 65.19
N ARG A 4 20.21 -13.22 65.23
CA ARG A 4 19.75 -12.19 64.29
C ARG A 4 20.80 -11.99 63.20
N ASP A 5 20.45 -12.29 61.95
CA ASP A 5 21.21 -11.86 60.78
C ASP A 5 20.68 -10.50 60.30
N THR A 6 21.54 -9.48 60.36
CA THR A 6 21.29 -8.16 59.75
C THR A 6 21.89 -8.14 58.36
N VAL A 7 21.03 -8.22 57.33
CA VAL A 7 21.40 -8.02 55.93
C VAL A 7 21.39 -6.51 55.63
N GLY A 8 22.58 -5.95 55.38
CA GLY A 8 22.76 -4.59 54.88
C GLY A 8 22.48 -4.52 53.37
N GLY A 9 21.30 -4.01 53.01
CA GLY A 9 20.93 -3.70 51.63
C GLY A 9 21.53 -2.38 51.16
N ARG A 10 22.38 -2.43 50.14
CA ARG A 10 22.89 -1.26 49.40
C ARG A 10 21.80 -0.76 48.45
N PRO A 11 21.49 0.56 48.39
CA PRO A 11 20.47 1.05 47.47
C PRO A 11 20.95 0.96 46.00
N PRO A 12 20.06 0.67 45.04
CA PRO A 12 20.41 0.63 43.63
C PRO A 12 20.73 2.03 43.09
N ARG A 13 21.79 2.09 42.26
CA ARG A 13 22.21 3.29 41.54
C ARG A 13 21.22 3.60 40.41
N THR A 14 20.72 4.83 40.39
CA THR A 14 19.93 5.39 39.28
C THR A 14 20.77 5.44 38.00
N PRO A 15 20.27 4.97 36.84
CA PRO A 15 20.97 5.15 35.57
C PRO A 15 20.85 6.60 35.10
N THR A 16 22.00 7.23 34.87
CA THR A 16 22.15 8.53 34.21
C THR A 16 21.73 8.44 32.74
N ARG A 17 20.83 9.35 32.36
CA ARG A 17 20.33 9.60 31.00
C ARG A 17 21.49 10.08 30.10
N PRO A 18 21.73 9.47 28.92
CA PRO A 18 22.69 10.02 27.97
C PRO A 18 22.13 11.29 27.29
N GLU A 19 22.99 12.29 27.22
CA GLU A 19 22.84 13.57 26.53
C GLU A 19 22.58 13.35 25.03
N GLU A 20 21.57 14.02 24.49
CA GLU A 20 21.24 14.07 23.07
C GLU A 20 22.30 14.88 22.33
N ALA A 21 23.03 14.22 21.42
CA ALA A 21 23.91 14.91 20.47
C ALA A 21 23.08 15.52 19.34
N GLU A 22 23.18 16.84 19.20
CA GLU A 22 22.65 17.62 18.07
C GLU A 22 23.20 17.08 16.73
N SER A 23 22.27 16.81 15.81
CA SER A 23 22.56 16.34 14.46
C SER A 23 22.69 17.53 13.49
N PRO A 24 23.79 17.68 12.73
CA PRO A 24 23.95 18.78 11.79
C PRO A 24 23.09 18.60 10.53
N ALA A 25 22.55 19.72 10.07
CA ALA A 25 21.65 19.87 8.93
C ALA A 25 22.21 19.30 7.61
N ALA A 26 21.34 18.65 6.84
CA ALA A 26 21.62 18.13 5.51
C ALA A 26 21.74 19.25 4.44
N PRO A 27 22.60 19.11 3.42
CA PRO A 27 22.67 20.03 2.30
C PRO A 27 21.50 19.83 1.31
N ARG A 28 21.02 20.95 0.77
CA ARG A 28 20.00 21.03 -0.29
C ARG A 28 20.62 20.61 -1.63
N SER A 29 20.22 19.46 -2.16
CA SER A 29 20.61 19.05 -3.52
C SER A 29 19.70 19.65 -4.58
N LEU A 30 20.36 20.29 -5.54
CA LEU A 30 19.85 20.87 -6.77
C LEU A 30 19.27 19.82 -7.72
N LEU A 31 18.18 20.20 -8.39
CA LEU A 31 17.68 19.55 -9.60
C LEU A 31 18.79 19.47 -10.66
N ALA A 32 19.00 18.27 -11.20
CA ALA A 32 19.55 18.08 -12.53
C ALA A 32 18.73 17.00 -13.24
N LEU A 33 17.79 17.44 -14.10
CA LEU A 33 17.24 16.59 -15.15
C LEU A 33 18.35 16.34 -16.17
N GLN A 34 18.77 15.09 -16.33
CA GLN A 34 19.42 14.63 -17.55
C GLN A 34 18.44 13.76 -18.32
N ALA A 35 17.94 14.30 -19.42
CA ALA A 35 17.21 13.57 -20.43
C ALA A 35 18.21 12.81 -21.32
N THR A 36 18.07 11.50 -21.42
CA THR A 36 18.74 10.70 -22.45
C THR A 36 17.81 10.46 -23.63
N ALA A 37 18.35 10.79 -24.79
CA ALA A 37 17.74 10.80 -26.11
C ALA A 37 17.16 9.44 -26.56
N GLY A 38 16.07 9.51 -27.31
CA GLY A 38 15.61 8.37 -28.11
C GLY A 38 14.15 8.44 -28.54
N ASN A 39 13.76 9.45 -29.32
CA ASN A 39 12.82 9.30 -30.45
C ASN A 39 12.71 10.62 -31.22
N LYS A 40 13.08 10.57 -32.49
CA LYS A 40 12.98 11.68 -33.44
C LYS A 40 11.51 11.91 -33.77
N ALA A 41 10.95 13.04 -33.33
CA ALA A 41 9.75 13.61 -33.92
C ALA A 41 10.16 14.88 -34.68
N THR A 42 10.09 14.82 -36.01
CA THR A 42 10.25 15.99 -36.86
C THR A 42 9.00 16.86 -36.71
N VAL A 43 9.13 18.03 -36.07
CA VAL A 43 8.07 19.04 -36.02
C VAL A 43 8.40 20.09 -37.08
N SER A 44 7.66 20.05 -38.19
CA SER A 44 7.63 21.15 -39.16
C SER A 44 6.55 22.14 -38.72
N TRP A 45 6.94 23.40 -38.53
CA TRP A 45 6.01 24.50 -38.29
C TRP A 45 5.51 25.03 -39.65
N VAL A 46 4.20 25.04 -39.85
CA VAL A 46 3.56 25.81 -40.91
C VAL A 46 2.66 26.85 -40.25
N GLN A 47 3.04 28.12 -40.41
CA GLN A 47 2.20 29.26 -40.08
C GLN A 47 1.04 29.37 -41.07
N GLY A 48 -0.16 29.64 -40.54
CA GLY A 48 -1.17 30.39 -41.26
C GLY A 48 -2.33 29.59 -41.86
N THR A 49 -3.53 30.03 -41.46
CA THR A 49 -4.82 29.95 -42.19
C THR A 49 -5.51 28.60 -42.40
N ARG A 50 -6.64 28.46 -41.69
CA ARG A 50 -7.92 27.79 -42.03
C ARG A 50 -7.91 26.67 -43.09
N ALA A 51 -8.24 25.45 -42.64
CA ALA A 51 -9.33 24.62 -43.16
C ALA A 51 -9.45 23.34 -42.30
N PHE A 52 -10.60 23.08 -41.69
CA PHE A 52 -10.91 21.75 -41.16
C PHE A 52 -11.44 20.90 -42.31
N PRO A 53 -10.90 19.69 -42.59
CA PRO A 53 -11.58 18.77 -43.47
C PRO A 53 -12.84 18.25 -42.77
N ALA A 54 -13.99 18.49 -43.40
CA ALA A 54 -15.24 17.83 -43.04
C ALA A 54 -15.10 16.35 -43.36
N VAL A 55 -14.99 15.53 -42.31
CA VAL A 55 -15.15 14.08 -42.43
C VAL A 55 -16.65 13.80 -42.38
N GLN A 56 -17.25 13.53 -43.53
CA GLN A 56 -18.54 12.84 -43.58
C GLN A 56 -18.33 11.44 -43.02
N ARG A 57 -18.95 11.18 -41.86
CA ARG A 57 -19.17 9.82 -41.38
C ARG A 57 -20.52 9.38 -41.93
N ASP A 58 -20.50 8.36 -42.78
CA ASP A 58 -21.67 7.54 -43.08
C ASP A 58 -22.21 6.97 -41.77
N GLU A 59 -23.45 7.35 -41.47
CA GLU A 59 -24.25 6.84 -40.37
C GLU A 59 -24.73 5.45 -40.77
N LEU A 60 -23.98 4.42 -40.37
CA LEU A 60 -24.45 3.04 -40.43
C LEU A 60 -25.45 2.85 -39.30
N GLU A 61 -26.74 2.91 -39.64
CA GLU A 61 -27.83 2.46 -38.79
C GLU A 61 -27.55 1.00 -38.38
N HIS A 62 -27.31 0.79 -37.08
CA HIS A 62 -27.26 -0.54 -36.48
C HIS A 62 -28.57 -0.79 -35.74
N PRO A 63 -29.24 -1.92 -36.02
CA PRO A 63 -30.51 -2.25 -35.40
C PRO A 63 -30.36 -2.40 -33.89
N GLU A 64 -31.44 -2.01 -33.22
CA GLU A 64 -31.66 -1.96 -31.79
C GLU A 64 -31.50 -3.37 -31.17
N ASP A 65 -30.28 -3.73 -30.84
CA ASP A 65 -29.99 -4.89 -30.00
C ASP A 65 -30.23 -4.47 -28.56
N ALA A 66 -31.24 -5.06 -27.93
CA ALA A 66 -31.59 -4.85 -26.53
C ALA A 66 -30.46 -5.43 -25.67
N GLY A 67 -29.39 -4.66 -25.53
CA GLY A 67 -28.21 -5.01 -24.77
C GLY A 67 -28.58 -5.32 -23.34
N GLU A 68 -28.22 -6.52 -22.89
CA GLU A 68 -28.15 -6.83 -21.46
C GLU A 68 -27.35 -5.72 -20.77
N PRO A 69 -27.80 -5.23 -19.60
CA PRO A 69 -27.12 -4.15 -18.90
C PRO A 69 -25.67 -4.55 -18.70
N SER A 70 -24.76 -3.65 -19.10
CA SER A 70 -23.34 -3.87 -18.89
C SER A 70 -23.08 -4.14 -17.40
N GLU A 71 -22.12 -5.01 -17.06
CA GLU A 71 -21.75 -5.28 -15.65
C GLU A 71 -21.46 -3.98 -14.85
N ALA A 72 -21.14 -2.88 -15.55
CA ALA A 72 -20.95 -1.55 -14.98
C ALA A 72 -22.26 -0.83 -14.56
N GLU A 73 -23.40 -1.14 -15.18
CA GLU A 73 -24.73 -0.65 -14.78
C GLU A 73 -25.32 -1.49 -13.64
N GLU A 74 -25.11 -2.81 -13.65
CA GLU A 74 -25.60 -3.71 -12.60
C GLU A 74 -24.94 -3.42 -11.22
N LEU A 75 -23.70 -2.92 -11.22
CA LEU A 75 -23.01 -2.47 -10.00
C LEU A 75 -23.56 -1.18 -9.40
N GLN A 76 -24.27 -0.34 -10.17
CA GLN A 76 -24.85 0.92 -9.68
C GLN A 76 -26.22 0.71 -9.02
N ASP A 77 -26.90 -0.40 -9.33
CA ASP A 77 -28.26 -0.69 -8.85
C ASP A 77 -28.28 -1.54 -7.56
N ARG A 78 -27.11 -1.94 -7.05
CA ARG A 78 -27.02 -2.60 -5.75
C ARG A 78 -27.41 -1.62 -4.64
N PRO A 79 -28.37 -1.96 -3.77
CA PRO A 79 -28.77 -1.08 -2.67
C PRO A 79 -27.55 -0.82 -1.78
N ARG A 80 -27.12 0.44 -1.74
CA ARG A 80 -25.97 0.86 -0.91
C ARG A 80 -26.25 0.49 0.56
N PRO A 81 -25.26 -0.08 1.26
CA PRO A 81 -25.48 -0.56 2.62
C PRO A 81 -25.74 0.64 3.54
N ARG A 82 -26.96 0.73 4.06
CA ARG A 82 -27.33 1.80 5.00
C ARG A 82 -26.85 1.49 6.42
N THR A 83 -26.65 0.22 6.73
CA THR A 83 -26.16 -0.23 8.03
C THR A 83 -24.71 -0.70 7.96
N ARG A 84 -24.07 -0.69 9.13
CA ARG A 84 -22.71 -1.18 9.32
C ARG A 84 -22.62 -2.68 8.99
N GLU A 85 -23.64 -3.43 9.34
CA GLU A 85 -23.75 -4.88 9.10
C GLU A 85 -23.81 -5.20 7.61
N GLN A 86 -24.64 -4.48 6.84
CA GLN A 86 -24.72 -4.66 5.39
C GLN A 86 -23.37 -4.36 4.72
N ALA A 87 -22.67 -3.31 5.18
CA ALA A 87 -21.35 -3.00 4.65
C ALA A 87 -20.33 -4.10 4.95
N ARG A 88 -20.43 -4.77 6.12
CA ARG A 88 -19.56 -5.91 6.48
C ARG A 88 -19.83 -7.14 5.62
N GLU A 89 -21.06 -7.36 5.18
CA GLU A 89 -21.44 -8.47 4.29
C GLU A 89 -20.88 -8.28 2.88
N MET A 90 -20.68 -7.02 2.47
CA MET A 90 -20.04 -6.67 1.18
C MET A 90 -18.51 -6.76 1.21
N VAL A 91 -17.89 -6.96 2.38
CA VAL A 91 -16.44 -7.19 2.49
C VAL A 91 -16.15 -8.64 2.12
N ASP A 92 -15.13 -8.84 1.30
CA ASP A 92 -14.69 -10.16 0.88
C ASP A 92 -14.50 -11.12 2.06
N ALA A 93 -14.93 -12.38 1.86
CA ALA A 93 -15.10 -13.30 2.96
C ALA A 93 -13.80 -13.64 3.72
N HIS A 94 -12.67 -13.61 3.00
CA HIS A 94 -11.33 -13.93 3.47
C HIS A 94 -10.70 -12.83 4.32
N VAL A 95 -11.26 -11.62 4.26
CA VAL A 95 -10.75 -10.46 4.95
C VAL A 95 -11.22 -10.49 6.41
N VAL A 96 -10.27 -10.54 7.36
CA VAL A 96 -10.57 -10.62 8.79
C VAL A 96 -9.72 -9.63 9.59
N PRO A 97 -10.32 -8.79 10.46
CA PRO A 97 -11.77 -8.64 10.72
C PRO A 97 -12.47 -7.74 9.69
N ARG A 98 -13.62 -8.19 9.15
CA ARG A 98 -14.41 -7.43 8.15
C ARG A 98 -14.86 -6.04 8.61
N SER A 99 -15.05 -5.85 9.92
CA SER A 99 -15.43 -4.55 10.50
C SER A 99 -14.38 -3.45 10.28
N CYS A 100 -13.14 -3.84 9.99
CA CYS A 100 -12.06 -2.89 9.77
C CYS A 100 -11.96 -2.42 8.30
N PHE A 101 -12.75 -3.00 7.39
CA PHE A 101 -12.78 -2.69 5.94
C PHE A 101 -14.06 -1.97 5.49
N ILE A 102 -14.69 -1.29 6.43
CA ILE A 102 -15.88 -0.49 6.20
C ILE A 102 -15.68 0.90 6.76
N GLU A 103 -16.24 1.90 6.11
CA GLU A 103 -16.23 3.28 6.61
C GLU A 103 -17.60 3.94 6.42
N LEU A 104 -17.91 4.90 7.31
CA LEU A 104 -19.05 5.78 7.13
C LEU A 104 -18.68 6.82 6.08
N GLU A 105 -19.33 6.78 4.92
CA GLU A 105 -19.06 7.71 3.83
C GLU A 105 -19.57 9.12 4.18
N ASN A 106 -20.82 9.21 4.63
CA ASN A 106 -21.41 10.37 5.30
C ASN A 106 -22.79 10.00 5.88
N SER A 107 -23.39 10.89 6.66
CA SER A 107 -24.69 10.64 7.32
C SER A 107 -25.86 10.40 6.35
N ARG A 108 -25.76 10.83 5.09
CA ARG A 108 -26.79 10.61 4.06
C ARG A 108 -26.55 9.34 3.24
N ALA A 109 -25.29 9.03 2.94
CA ALA A 109 -24.89 7.88 2.13
C ALA A 109 -24.81 6.57 2.93
N GLY A 110 -24.57 6.65 4.24
CA GLY A 110 -24.44 5.49 5.10
C GLY A 110 -23.03 4.90 5.07
N TRP A 111 -22.94 3.58 5.17
CA TRP A 111 -21.69 2.84 5.26
C TRP A 111 -21.27 2.35 3.87
N ARG A 112 -19.99 2.00 3.70
CA ARG A 112 -19.52 1.29 2.51
C ARG A 112 -18.33 0.39 2.81
N ALA A 113 -18.20 -0.69 2.05
CA ALA A 113 -16.98 -1.48 1.99
C ALA A 113 -15.86 -0.69 1.28
N ILE A 114 -14.61 -0.94 1.67
CA ILE A 114 -13.43 -0.27 1.13
C ILE A 114 -12.75 -1.21 0.12
N PRO A 115 -12.87 -0.97 -1.20
CA PRO A 115 -12.29 -1.85 -2.20
C PRO A 115 -10.76 -1.70 -2.29
N GLY A 116 -10.07 -2.77 -2.70
CA GLY A 116 -8.68 -2.75 -3.13
C GLY A 116 -7.65 -2.43 -2.04
N THR A 117 -7.95 -2.80 -0.79
CA THR A 117 -7.13 -2.45 0.38
C THR A 117 -6.69 -3.64 1.24
N GLY A 118 -7.13 -4.85 0.91
CA GLY A 118 -6.91 -6.09 1.68
C GLY A 118 -5.46 -6.28 2.11
N CYS A 119 -4.54 -6.18 1.15
CA CYS A 119 -3.13 -6.40 1.36
C CYS A 119 -2.49 -5.42 2.37
N ALA A 120 -2.70 -4.11 2.20
CA ALA A 120 -2.08 -3.10 3.07
C ALA A 120 -2.58 -3.20 4.50
N HIS A 121 -3.88 -3.40 4.67
CA HIS A 121 -4.47 -3.53 5.97
C HIS A 121 -4.04 -4.83 6.66
N TRP A 122 -4.04 -5.95 5.95
CA TRP A 122 -3.50 -7.20 6.49
C TRP A 122 -2.04 -7.02 6.94
N VAL A 123 -1.19 -6.41 6.12
CA VAL A 123 0.21 -6.10 6.49
C VAL A 123 0.29 -5.22 7.74
N ALA A 124 -0.55 -4.19 7.83
CA ALA A 124 -0.59 -3.30 8.99
C ALA A 124 -0.93 -4.07 10.28
N HIS A 125 -1.89 -5.00 10.23
CA HIS A 125 -2.22 -5.85 11.37
C HIS A 125 -1.07 -6.77 11.77
N GLN A 126 -0.42 -7.42 10.79
CA GLN A 126 0.70 -8.34 11.05
C GLN A 126 1.89 -7.65 11.73
N ARG A 127 2.13 -6.37 11.42
CA ARG A 127 3.26 -5.62 11.98
C ARG A 127 3.01 -5.06 13.38
N GLY A 128 1.76 -4.98 13.82
CA GLY A 128 1.38 -4.42 15.11
C GLY A 128 1.54 -2.90 15.19
N GLY A 129 0.73 -2.28 16.06
CA GLY A 129 0.77 -0.84 16.34
C GLY A 129 -0.27 -0.01 15.55
N PRO A 130 -1.09 0.81 16.24
CA PRO A 130 -1.90 1.82 15.55
C PRO A 130 -0.97 2.88 14.95
N THR A 131 -1.07 3.09 13.64
CA THR A 131 -0.03 3.79 12.85
C THR A 131 -0.51 5.08 12.20
N GLY A 132 -1.62 5.67 12.69
CA GLY A 132 -1.88 7.08 12.38
C GLY A 132 -3.23 7.61 12.80
N THR A 133 -3.46 8.87 12.43
CA THR A 133 -4.65 9.66 12.76
C THR A 133 -5.62 9.82 11.59
N SER A 134 -5.18 9.52 10.36
CA SER A 134 -5.98 9.60 9.14
C SER A 134 -6.26 8.20 8.57
N ARG A 135 -7.52 7.96 8.15
CA ARG A 135 -7.96 6.75 7.40
C ARG A 135 -7.41 5.44 7.98
N VAL A 136 -7.67 5.27 9.27
CA VAL A 136 -7.40 4.05 10.02
C VAL A 136 -8.69 3.27 10.23
N CYS A 137 -8.59 1.95 10.36
CA CYS A 137 -9.70 1.14 10.80
C CYS A 137 -10.02 1.41 12.28
N GLU A 138 -11.09 0.80 12.80
CA GLU A 138 -11.52 0.97 14.19
C GLU A 138 -10.47 0.53 15.22
N LEU A 139 -9.54 -0.33 14.82
CA LEU A 139 -8.41 -0.78 15.63
C LEU A 139 -7.16 0.11 15.47
N GLY A 140 -7.25 1.21 14.70
CA GLY A 140 -6.18 2.18 14.51
C GLY A 140 -5.14 1.80 13.44
N PHE A 141 -5.38 0.76 12.64
CA PHE A 141 -4.46 0.32 11.58
C PHE A 141 -4.75 0.99 10.24
N LYS A 142 -3.69 1.33 9.51
CA LYS A 142 -3.79 1.86 8.14
C LYS A 142 -4.33 0.77 7.20
N TYR A 143 -5.31 1.12 6.36
CA TYR A 143 -5.85 0.20 5.36
C TYR A 143 -5.51 0.58 3.91
N ARG A 144 -4.99 1.78 3.62
CA ARG A 144 -4.57 2.17 2.27
C ARG A 144 -3.08 1.88 2.04
N VAL A 145 -2.73 1.31 0.89
CA VAL A 145 -1.33 1.05 0.50
C VAL A 145 -0.48 2.32 0.62
N THR A 146 -0.93 3.43 0.04
CA THR A 146 -0.19 4.70 0.05
C THR A 146 0.06 5.22 1.47
N GLU A 147 -0.92 5.07 2.36
CA GLU A 147 -0.80 5.51 3.77
C GLU A 147 0.13 4.60 4.57
N LEU A 148 0.09 3.28 4.31
CA LEU A 148 1.02 2.33 4.91
C LEU A 148 2.44 2.61 4.44
N LEU A 149 2.68 2.78 3.14
CA LEU A 149 4.03 3.02 2.63
C LEU A 149 4.58 4.38 3.08
N ALA A 150 3.73 5.41 3.18
CA ALA A 150 4.13 6.73 3.66
C ALA A 150 4.55 6.74 5.14
N SER A 151 4.14 5.75 5.94
CA SER A 151 4.61 5.61 7.33
C SER A 151 5.92 4.83 7.45
N LEU A 152 6.50 4.39 6.33
CA LEU A 152 7.69 3.55 6.28
C LEU A 152 8.84 4.22 5.55
N THR A 153 10.05 3.78 5.86
CA THR A 153 11.25 4.19 5.14
C THR A 153 11.48 3.25 3.97
N GLN A 154 11.46 3.79 2.75
CA GLN A 154 11.93 3.03 1.59
C GLN A 154 13.43 2.77 1.74
N ARG A 155 13.83 1.49 1.81
CA ARG A 155 15.22 1.05 1.98
C ARG A 155 15.88 0.69 0.65
N SER A 156 15.08 0.23 -0.32
CA SER A 156 15.56 -0.11 -1.66
C SER A 156 14.42 0.01 -2.69
N ALA A 157 14.79 0.32 -3.92
CA ALA A 157 13.88 0.37 -5.07
C ALA A 157 13.89 -0.92 -5.92
N ASP A 158 14.73 -1.91 -5.58
CA ASP A 158 15.14 -3.02 -6.45
C ASP A 158 15.40 -4.34 -5.69
N LEU A 159 14.68 -4.57 -4.58
CA LEU A 159 14.85 -5.71 -3.65
C LEU A 159 16.19 -5.80 -2.91
N GLN A 160 17.21 -5.04 -3.30
CA GLN A 160 18.52 -5.14 -2.65
C GLN A 160 18.45 -4.72 -1.19
N GLY A 161 19.10 -5.49 -0.31
CA GLY A 161 19.04 -5.25 1.13
C GLY A 161 17.69 -5.58 1.78
N ALA A 162 16.82 -6.34 1.10
CA ALA A 162 15.65 -6.98 1.69
C ALA A 162 16.04 -7.86 2.89
N ARG A 163 15.16 -7.89 3.87
CA ARG A 163 15.25 -8.67 5.10
C ARG A 163 13.87 -9.28 5.38
N VAL A 164 13.87 -10.43 6.04
CA VAL A 164 12.62 -11.01 6.56
C VAL A 164 11.96 -10.01 7.50
N GLY A 165 10.66 -9.79 7.32
CA GLY A 165 9.86 -8.83 8.08
C GLY A 165 9.68 -7.46 7.42
N ASP A 166 10.45 -7.13 6.37
CA ASP A 166 10.19 -5.91 5.60
C ASP A 166 8.84 -5.96 4.89
N VAL A 167 8.36 -4.77 4.50
CA VAL A 167 7.25 -4.62 3.57
C VAL A 167 7.79 -4.53 2.15
N TRP A 168 7.30 -5.40 1.28
CA TRP A 168 7.47 -5.32 -0.16
C TRP A 168 6.30 -4.57 -0.78
N SER A 169 6.56 -3.76 -1.81
CA SER A 169 5.53 -3.13 -2.66
C SER A 169 5.80 -3.42 -4.14
N ALA A 170 4.73 -3.72 -4.88
CA ALA A 170 4.77 -3.73 -6.33
C ALA A 170 5.12 -2.35 -6.88
N ASN A 171 5.84 -2.31 -8.01
CA ASN A 171 6.12 -1.08 -8.75
C ASN A 171 4.79 -0.45 -9.20
N GLY A 172 4.51 0.78 -8.76
CA GLY A 172 3.21 1.44 -8.95
C GLY A 172 2.28 1.42 -7.74
N SER A 173 2.71 0.87 -6.59
CA SER A 173 2.07 1.01 -5.27
C SER A 173 0.61 0.56 -5.17
N SER A 174 0.18 -0.40 -5.99
CA SER A 174 -1.17 -0.97 -5.92
C SER A 174 -1.28 -2.18 -4.97
N HIS A 175 -0.14 -2.76 -4.57
CA HIS A 175 -0.11 -4.00 -3.80
C HIS A 175 1.12 -4.11 -2.92
N VAL A 176 0.95 -4.72 -1.75
CA VAL A 176 2.01 -4.88 -0.74
C VAL A 176 1.97 -6.24 -0.06
N GLY A 177 3.06 -6.62 0.60
CA GLY A 177 3.13 -7.82 1.42
C GLY A 177 4.33 -7.81 2.36
N ILE A 178 4.46 -8.84 3.19
CA ILE A 178 5.59 -9.01 4.11
C ILE A 178 6.59 -10.00 3.53
N VAL A 179 7.86 -9.63 3.50
CA VAL A 179 8.95 -10.52 3.12
C VAL A 179 9.09 -11.62 4.16
N ARG A 180 8.90 -12.88 3.74
CA ARG A 180 9.05 -14.08 4.57
C ARG A 180 10.37 -14.82 4.31
N ALA A 181 10.92 -14.71 3.11
CA ALA A 181 12.23 -15.24 2.77
C ALA A 181 12.94 -14.35 1.76
N VAL A 182 14.28 -14.36 1.80
CA VAL A 182 15.15 -13.64 0.86
C VAL A 182 16.02 -14.68 0.17
N ASN A 183 15.94 -14.75 -1.16
CA ASN A 183 16.73 -15.67 -1.97
C ASN A 183 17.91 -14.90 -2.57
N LEU A 184 19.11 -15.46 -2.39
CA LEU A 184 20.37 -14.83 -2.77
C LEU A 184 21.03 -15.62 -3.91
N GLU A 185 21.75 -14.92 -4.79
CA GLU A 185 22.64 -15.50 -5.80
C GLU A 185 23.96 -15.98 -5.15
N ASP A 186 24.69 -16.84 -5.86
CA ASP A 186 25.93 -17.49 -5.40
C ASP A 186 26.90 -16.52 -4.71
N GLY A 187 27.28 -16.87 -3.47
CA GLY A 187 28.13 -16.05 -2.61
C GLY A 187 27.36 -15.11 -1.65
N GLY A 188 26.02 -15.09 -1.71
CA GLY A 188 25.18 -14.43 -0.70
C GLY A 188 25.18 -12.90 -0.75
N THR A 189 25.69 -12.31 -1.84
CA THR A 189 25.88 -10.85 -1.95
C THR A 189 24.73 -10.14 -2.66
N ARG A 190 23.97 -10.84 -3.50
CA ARG A 190 22.89 -10.25 -4.31
C ARG A 190 21.56 -10.91 -4.05
N VAL A 191 20.52 -10.11 -3.82
CA VAL A 191 19.14 -10.61 -3.75
C VAL A 191 18.62 -10.84 -5.17
N VAL A 192 18.17 -12.06 -5.46
CA VAL A 192 17.55 -12.43 -6.76
C VAL A 192 16.03 -12.47 -6.69
N SER A 193 15.47 -12.82 -5.54
CA SER A 193 14.04 -12.78 -5.30
C SER A 193 13.72 -12.76 -3.82
N VAL A 194 12.47 -12.42 -3.50
CA VAL A 194 11.91 -12.51 -2.15
C VAL A 194 10.62 -13.33 -2.19
N SER A 195 10.37 -14.12 -1.15
CA SER A 195 9.06 -14.74 -0.92
C SER A 195 8.23 -13.77 -0.08
N VAL A 196 7.11 -13.31 -0.62
CA VAL A 196 6.24 -12.29 -0.03
C VAL A 196 4.90 -12.92 0.33
N GLU A 197 4.48 -12.74 1.57
CA GLU A 197 3.14 -13.09 2.03
C GLU A 197 2.23 -11.86 1.96
N ASN A 198 1.07 -12.00 1.33
CA ASN A 198 0.11 -10.91 1.16
C ASN A 198 -1.32 -11.43 1.11
N ASP A 199 -2.27 -10.60 1.51
CA ASP A 199 -3.69 -10.85 1.25
C ASP A 199 -4.03 -10.50 -0.20
N SER A 200 -4.44 -11.49 -0.99
CA SER A 200 -4.70 -11.37 -2.44
C SER A 200 -6.19 -11.56 -2.70
N SER A 201 -6.85 -10.51 -3.17
CA SER A 201 -8.25 -10.59 -3.59
C SER A 201 -8.43 -11.60 -4.74
N ALA A 202 -7.47 -11.68 -5.67
CA ALA A 202 -7.49 -12.64 -6.78
C ALA A 202 -7.36 -14.10 -6.31
N SER A 203 -6.76 -14.33 -5.14
CA SER A 203 -6.59 -15.68 -4.57
C SER A 203 -7.60 -15.99 -3.46
N GLY A 204 -8.45 -15.02 -3.10
CA GLY A 204 -9.41 -15.17 -2.02
C GLY A 204 -8.76 -15.37 -0.65
N GLY A 205 -7.59 -14.77 -0.40
CA GLY A 205 -6.94 -14.84 0.91
C GLY A 205 -5.43 -14.63 0.91
N VAL A 206 -4.82 -14.96 2.06
CA VAL A 206 -3.38 -14.85 2.28
C VAL A 206 -2.64 -15.91 1.48
N VAL A 207 -1.71 -15.45 0.64
CA VAL A 207 -0.86 -16.30 -0.21
C VAL A 207 0.60 -15.89 -0.07
N THR A 208 1.50 -16.84 -0.35
CA THR A 208 2.93 -16.57 -0.52
C THR A 208 3.29 -16.60 -2.00
N GLN A 209 3.97 -15.57 -2.49
CA GLN A 209 4.39 -15.43 -3.88
C GLN A 209 5.87 -15.04 -3.96
N THR A 210 6.58 -15.58 -4.95
CA THR A 210 7.96 -15.15 -5.24
C THR A 210 7.93 -13.88 -6.10
N LYS A 211 8.71 -12.86 -5.70
CA LYS A 211 8.86 -11.59 -6.40
C LYS A 211 10.31 -11.36 -6.76
N THR A 212 10.53 -10.94 -8.00
CA THR A 212 11.86 -10.64 -8.57
C THR A 212 12.08 -9.14 -8.78
N ASP A 213 11.06 -8.33 -8.53
CA ASP A 213 11.09 -6.87 -8.63
C ASP A 213 10.26 -6.23 -7.51
N GLY A 214 10.38 -4.91 -7.38
CA GLY A 214 9.62 -4.10 -6.43
C GLY A 214 10.51 -3.36 -5.43
N SER A 215 9.86 -2.58 -4.58
CA SER A 215 10.51 -1.75 -3.56
C SER A 215 10.39 -2.36 -2.17
N ILE A 216 11.40 -2.13 -1.34
CA ILE A 216 11.48 -2.62 0.04
C ILE A 216 11.36 -1.45 1.00
N TYR A 217 10.49 -1.62 2.00
CA TYR A 217 10.19 -0.65 3.04
C TYR A 217 10.42 -1.28 4.41
N GLY A 218 11.08 -0.54 5.30
CA GLY A 218 11.32 -0.92 6.70
C GLY A 218 10.96 0.21 7.65
N GLY A 219 10.85 -0.12 8.94
CA GLY A 219 10.48 0.80 10.01
C GLY A 219 10.11 0.05 11.27
#